data_AF-A0A6A0H095-F1
#
_entry.id   AF-A0A6A0H095-F1
#
_cell.length_a   1.000
_cell.length_b   1.000
_cell.length_c   1.000
_cell.angle_alpha   90.00
_cell.angle_beta   90.00
_cell.angle_gamma   90.00
#
_symmetry.space_group_name_H-M   'P 1'
#
loop_
_entity.id
_entity.type
_entity.pdbx_description
1 polymer ?
#
loop_
_entity_poly.entity_id
_entity_poly.type
_entity_poly.pdbx_seq_one_letter_code
_entity_poly.pdbx_strand_id
1 'polypeptide(L)'
;MGEKKRAFGSTNKRCSGLSRASQYCRTWTCPGCNATTPSPPSPVSPDGPFLANGPPPALTQFLQFNCNGLRHCTDELAHFLVTHSILVAVIQESKLTEAANPPTFPGYTLVRRGKPIGPRAGGGGLCFIVSHTVSYSPIPSDHLFPGNATAELQGISISIDGAQLHLLTSQGAPSSPDLTLISPHLALDAVWTPLARLSSDHLPISISLNSMNSPNNRPSRTYINLRRSHYDGYAADTETAFGAAVPPSSCSQGEVFFRGVLTSAARRQVNP
;
A
#
# COMPACT_ATOMS: atom_id res chain seq x y z
N MET A 1 -33.39 -27.08 5.37
CA MET A 1 -33.81 -26.29 6.54
C MET A 1 -32.53 -25.92 7.29
N GLY A 2 -32.08 -24.67 7.18
CA GLY A 2 -30.76 -24.25 7.68
C GLY A 2 -30.72 -22.73 7.80
N GLU A 3 -30.77 -22.26 9.04
CA GLU A 3 -30.88 -20.86 9.45
C GLU A 3 -29.60 -20.07 9.12
N LYS A 4 -29.74 -19.00 8.32
CA LYS A 4 -28.67 -18.02 8.08
C LYS A 4 -28.60 -17.04 9.24
N LYS A 5 -27.55 -17.12 10.07
CA LYS A 5 -27.17 -16.05 11.01
C LYS A 5 -26.82 -14.78 10.21
N ARG A 6 -27.66 -13.75 10.32
CA ARG A 6 -27.35 -12.39 9.83
C ARG A 6 -26.53 -11.65 10.88
N ALA A 7 -25.45 -11.01 10.45
CA ALA A 7 -24.67 -10.09 11.27
C ALA A 7 -25.53 -8.88 11.64
N PHE A 8 -25.61 -8.60 12.94
CA PHE A 8 -26.27 -7.42 13.50
C PHE A 8 -25.32 -6.21 13.42
N GLY A 9 -25.85 -5.05 13.03
CA GLY A 9 -25.14 -3.78 13.06
C GLY A 9 -24.68 -3.42 14.48
N SER A 10 -23.51 -2.79 14.58
CA SER A 10 -22.89 -2.35 15.82
C SER A 10 -23.79 -1.33 16.53
N THR A 11 -24.42 -1.74 17.63
CA THR A 11 -25.07 -0.81 18.56
C THR A 11 -24.03 -0.40 19.61
N ASN A 12 -23.85 0.90 19.81
CA ASN A 12 -23.00 1.42 20.88
C ASN A 12 -23.71 1.16 22.22
N LYS A 13 -23.19 0.21 23.02
CA LYS A 13 -23.81 -0.28 24.27
C LYS A 13 -24.11 0.82 25.30
N ARG A 14 -23.46 1.99 25.19
CA ARG A 14 -23.60 3.07 26.19
C ARG A 14 -24.86 3.92 26.01
N CYS A 15 -25.53 3.88 24.85
CA CYS A 15 -26.61 4.83 24.54
C CYS A 15 -27.92 4.17 24.07
N SER A 16 -27.99 2.84 23.96
CA SER A 16 -29.23 2.18 23.51
C SER A 16 -30.26 2.00 24.63
N GLY A 17 -29.84 1.81 25.88
CA GLY A 17 -30.75 1.49 27.00
C GLY A 17 -31.54 0.18 26.83
N LEU A 18 -31.24 -0.62 25.81
CA LEU A 18 -31.97 -1.85 25.49
C LEU A 18 -31.37 -3.03 26.27
N SER A 19 -32.23 -3.79 26.94
CA SER A 19 -31.83 -4.96 27.73
C SER A 19 -31.75 -6.25 26.90
N ARG A 20 -32.40 -6.28 25.72
CA ARG A 20 -32.46 -7.46 24.83
C ARG A 20 -32.47 -7.05 23.36
N ALA A 21 -31.83 -7.85 22.51
CA ALA A 21 -31.73 -7.61 21.06
C ALA A 21 -33.07 -7.62 20.32
N SER A 22 -34.10 -8.29 20.86
CA SER A 22 -35.45 -8.33 20.29
C SER A 22 -36.20 -7.01 20.39
N GLN A 23 -35.73 -6.07 21.20
CA GLN A 23 -36.30 -4.73 21.33
C GLN A 23 -35.83 -3.78 20.22
N TYR A 24 -34.95 -4.25 19.33
CA TYR A 24 -34.43 -3.49 18.20
C TYR A 24 -35.47 -3.38 17.07
N CYS A 25 -35.84 -2.16 16.71
CA CYS A 25 -36.54 -1.84 15.47
C CYS A 25 -35.60 -1.09 14.52
N ARG A 26 -35.65 -1.38 13.21
CA ARG A 26 -34.78 -0.75 12.20
C ARG A 26 -34.94 0.76 12.05
N THR A 27 -35.98 1.34 12.66
CA THR A 27 -36.25 2.78 12.66
C THR A 27 -35.87 3.46 13.98
N TRP A 28 -35.30 2.72 14.93
CA TRP A 28 -34.93 3.29 16.23
C TRP A 28 -33.73 4.22 16.11
N THR A 29 -33.86 5.44 16.63
CA THR A 29 -32.80 6.45 16.69
C THR A 29 -32.57 6.86 18.14
N CYS A 30 -31.31 7.06 18.53
CA CYS A 30 -30.95 7.44 19.89
C CYS A 30 -31.27 8.94 20.13
N PRO A 31 -32.10 9.31 21.12
CA PRO A 31 -32.42 10.70 21.40
C PRO A 31 -31.21 11.56 21.77
N GLY A 32 -30.18 10.97 22.39
CA GLY A 32 -28.96 11.68 22.80
C GLY A 32 -27.93 11.87 21.67
N CYS A 33 -28.05 11.13 20.56
CA CYS A 33 -27.11 11.23 19.44
C CYS A 33 -27.64 12.13 18.30
N ASN A 34 -28.86 12.65 18.40
CA ASN A 34 -29.55 13.36 17.32
C ASN A 34 -29.58 14.88 17.47
N ALA A 35 -28.64 15.46 18.22
CA ALA A 35 -28.44 16.91 18.24
C ALA A 35 -27.68 17.36 16.97
N THR A 36 -28.46 17.62 15.92
CA THR A 36 -28.26 18.59 14.84
C THR A 36 -26.84 18.74 14.25
N THR A 37 -26.60 18.07 13.12
CA THR A 37 -25.56 18.48 12.16
C THR A 37 -26.24 18.81 10.82
N PRO A 38 -26.02 19.99 10.22
CA PRO A 38 -26.60 20.32 8.92
C PRO A 38 -26.02 19.42 7.82
N SER A 39 -26.88 19.06 6.87
CA SER A 39 -26.58 18.17 5.74
C SER A 39 -25.40 18.69 4.91
N PRO A 40 -24.43 17.86 4.51
CA PRO A 40 -23.40 18.27 3.56
C PRO A 40 -23.98 18.40 2.15
N PRO A 41 -23.49 19.34 1.31
CA PRO A 41 -23.89 19.46 -0.08
C PRO A 41 -23.44 18.24 -0.89
N SER A 42 -24.25 17.86 -1.88
CA SER A 42 -24.03 16.73 -2.78
C SER A 42 -22.65 16.78 -3.46
N PRO A 43 -21.96 15.63 -3.64
CA PRO A 43 -20.64 15.61 -4.25
C PRO A 43 -20.72 15.86 -5.75
N VAL A 44 -19.97 16.86 -6.21
CA VAL A 44 -19.64 17.08 -7.63
C VAL A 44 -18.47 16.14 -7.96
N SER A 45 -18.62 15.30 -8.99
CA SER A 45 -17.53 14.49 -9.55
C SER A 45 -16.42 15.40 -10.09
N PRO A 46 -15.14 15.20 -9.73
CA PRO A 46 -14.04 15.87 -10.41
C PRO A 46 -13.25 14.86 -11.26
N ASP A 47 -13.47 14.92 -12.57
CA ASP A 47 -12.44 14.57 -13.55
C ASP A 47 -11.52 15.80 -13.68
N GLY A 48 -10.32 15.75 -13.08
CA GLY A 48 -9.29 16.77 -13.27
C GLY A 48 -8.27 16.88 -12.11
N PRO A 49 -6.99 17.21 -12.40
CA PRO A 49 -5.94 17.27 -11.40
C PRO A 49 -6.07 18.55 -10.58
N PHE A 50 -6.31 18.43 -9.28
CA PHE A 50 -6.30 19.57 -8.36
C PHE A 50 -4.91 19.78 -7.74
N LEU A 51 -4.54 21.07 -7.65
CA LEU A 51 -3.28 21.58 -7.12
C LEU A 51 -3.22 21.45 -5.59
N ALA A 52 -2.10 20.92 -5.07
CA ALA A 52 -1.81 20.80 -3.64
C ALA A 52 -1.22 22.12 -3.11
N ASN A 53 -1.88 22.75 -2.12
CA ASN A 53 -1.33 23.85 -1.34
C ASN A 53 -1.41 23.51 0.15
N GLY A 54 -0.44 22.73 0.63
CA GLY A 54 -0.16 22.50 2.03
C GLY A 54 1.23 21.90 2.18
N PRO A 55 2.05 22.32 3.17
CA PRO A 55 3.35 21.71 3.39
C PRO A 55 3.16 20.22 3.76
N PRO A 56 3.92 19.29 3.16
CA PRO A 56 3.85 17.89 3.53
C PRO A 56 4.30 17.68 4.99
N PRO A 57 3.81 16.64 5.68
CA PRO A 57 4.23 16.32 7.04
C PRO A 57 5.76 16.09 7.10
N ALA A 58 6.39 16.41 8.23
CA ALA A 58 7.84 16.29 8.46
C ALA A 58 8.39 14.85 8.35
N LEU A 59 7.52 13.85 8.20
CA LEU A 59 7.86 12.45 7.94
C LEU A 59 6.93 11.93 6.83
N THR A 60 7.51 11.46 5.73
CA THR A 60 6.75 10.94 4.59
C THR A 60 6.40 9.48 4.88
N GLN A 61 5.11 9.19 5.11
CA GLN A 61 4.65 7.84 5.46
C GLN A 61 3.89 7.14 4.34
N PHE A 62 4.21 5.86 4.16
CA PHE A 62 3.54 4.94 3.26
C PHE A 62 3.08 3.69 4.02
N LEU A 63 2.06 3.05 3.49
CA LEU A 63 1.52 1.80 4.02
C LEU A 63 1.50 0.74 2.93
N GLN A 64 2.00 -0.45 3.20
CA GLN A 64 1.75 -1.63 2.37
C GLN A 64 0.89 -2.59 3.16
N PHE A 65 -0.23 -3.02 2.56
CA PHE A 65 -1.22 -3.82 3.27
C PHE A 65 -1.94 -4.81 2.35
N ASN A 66 -1.63 -6.09 2.52
CA ASN A 66 -2.50 -7.16 2.08
C ASN A 66 -3.68 -7.25 3.05
N CYS A 67 -4.85 -6.82 2.59
CA CYS A 67 -6.03 -6.66 3.45
C CYS A 67 -6.99 -7.85 3.40
N ASN A 68 -6.74 -8.82 2.50
CA ASN A 68 -7.57 -10.01 2.31
C ASN A 68 -9.09 -9.69 2.17
N GLY A 69 -9.41 -8.51 1.63
CA GLY A 69 -10.76 -7.96 1.47
C GLY A 69 -10.91 -6.58 2.11
N LEU A 70 -10.83 -5.54 1.29
CA LEU A 70 -10.79 -4.14 1.75
C LEU A 70 -12.06 -3.71 2.50
N ARG A 71 -13.20 -4.33 2.18
CA ARG A 71 -14.49 -4.00 2.83
C ARG A 71 -14.53 -4.39 4.30
N HIS A 72 -13.74 -5.39 4.71
CA HIS A 72 -13.76 -5.86 6.09
C HIS A 72 -12.99 -4.94 7.04
N CYS A 73 -12.07 -4.14 6.50
CA CYS A 73 -11.19 -3.26 7.27
C CYS A 73 -11.37 -1.77 6.93
N THR A 74 -12.43 -1.38 6.21
CA THR A 74 -12.57 0.00 5.67
C THR A 74 -12.51 1.07 6.77
N ASP A 75 -13.31 0.95 7.84
CA ASP A 75 -13.37 1.97 8.89
C ASP A 75 -12.05 2.05 9.68
N GLU A 76 -11.48 0.89 10.00
CA GLU A 76 -10.21 0.79 10.74
C GLU A 76 -9.06 1.38 9.90
N LEU A 77 -8.99 1.02 8.62
CA LEU A 77 -8.01 1.54 7.68
C LEU A 77 -8.20 3.05 7.47
N ALA A 78 -9.43 3.55 7.28
CA ALA A 78 -9.70 4.97 7.12
C ALA A 78 -9.21 5.78 8.34
N HIS A 79 -9.48 5.29 9.56
CA HIS A 79 -8.97 5.91 10.77
C HIS A 79 -7.45 5.86 10.84
N PHE A 80 -6.84 4.72 10.48
CA PHE A 80 -5.39 4.55 10.47
C PHE A 80 -4.70 5.53 9.52
N LEU A 81 -5.20 5.67 8.29
CA LEU A 81 -4.65 6.55 7.26
C LEU A 81 -4.54 7.99 7.77
N VAL A 82 -5.64 8.52 8.33
CA VAL A 82 -5.70 9.89 8.87
C VAL A 82 -4.79 10.03 10.09
N THR A 83 -4.87 9.09 11.04
CA THR A 83 -4.14 9.17 12.31
C THR A 83 -2.62 9.19 12.11
N HIS A 84 -2.13 8.47 11.10
CA HIS A 84 -0.69 8.36 10.82
C HIS A 84 -0.26 9.27 9.65
N SER A 85 -1.16 10.09 9.11
CA SER A 85 -0.88 10.95 7.96
C SER A 85 -0.25 10.18 6.78
N ILE A 86 -0.78 8.99 6.50
CA ILE A 86 -0.30 8.15 5.40
C ILE A 86 -0.51 8.90 4.09
N LEU A 87 0.53 9.01 3.25
CA LEU A 87 0.43 9.67 1.95
C LEU A 87 -0.12 8.73 0.88
N VAL A 88 0.39 7.51 0.83
CA VAL A 88 -0.10 6.46 -0.05
C VAL A 88 -0.13 5.14 0.68
N ALA A 89 -1.28 4.47 0.63
CA ALA A 89 -1.39 3.06 0.98
C ALA A 89 -1.48 2.21 -0.28
N VAL A 90 -0.61 1.20 -0.36
CA VAL A 90 -0.56 0.16 -1.37
C VAL A 90 -1.34 -1.03 -0.85
N ILE A 91 -2.48 -1.33 -1.48
CA ILE A 91 -3.42 -2.34 -1.01
C ILE A 91 -3.41 -3.54 -1.96
N GLN A 92 -3.27 -4.72 -1.37
CA GLN A 92 -3.34 -6.00 -2.06
C GLN A 92 -4.52 -6.83 -1.54
N GLU A 93 -4.98 -7.77 -2.37
CA GLU A 93 -6.15 -8.61 -2.13
C GLU A 93 -7.38 -7.79 -1.71
N SER A 94 -7.63 -6.67 -2.38
CA SER A 94 -8.79 -5.82 -2.07
C SER A 94 -10.13 -6.55 -2.22
N LYS A 95 -10.19 -7.60 -3.07
CA LYS A 95 -11.39 -8.39 -3.42
C LYS A 95 -12.56 -7.51 -3.90
N LEU A 96 -12.25 -6.33 -4.43
CA LEU A 96 -13.24 -5.44 -5.02
C LEU A 96 -13.53 -5.89 -6.46
N THR A 97 -14.81 -5.96 -6.80
CA THR A 97 -15.27 -6.19 -8.18
C THR A 97 -15.59 -4.86 -8.87
N GLU A 98 -15.56 -4.82 -10.21
CA GLU A 98 -15.91 -3.60 -10.96
C GLU A 98 -17.31 -3.08 -10.64
N ALA A 99 -18.27 -4.00 -10.53
CA ALA A 99 -19.68 -3.70 -10.31
C ALA A 99 -20.02 -3.22 -8.90
N ALA A 100 -19.10 -3.36 -7.94
CA ALA A 100 -19.38 -2.99 -6.55
C ALA A 100 -18.96 -1.55 -6.27
N ASN A 101 -19.82 -0.79 -5.59
CA ASN A 101 -19.52 0.58 -5.16
C ASN A 101 -18.24 0.60 -4.28
N PRO A 102 -17.18 1.30 -4.69
CA PRO A 102 -15.94 1.31 -3.93
C PRO A 102 -16.16 1.94 -2.53
N PRO A 103 -15.48 1.44 -1.49
CA PRO A 103 -15.45 2.14 -0.21
C PRO A 103 -14.84 3.54 -0.35
N THR A 104 -15.28 4.47 0.49
CA THR A 104 -14.77 5.84 0.52
C THR A 104 -13.81 6.03 1.69
N PHE A 105 -12.77 6.83 1.46
CA PHE A 105 -11.76 7.16 2.47
C PHE A 105 -11.66 8.69 2.56
N PRO A 106 -12.17 9.34 3.63
CA PRO A 106 -12.19 10.79 3.72
C PRO A 106 -10.79 11.42 3.60
N GLY A 107 -10.59 12.33 2.64
CA GLY A 107 -9.30 12.95 2.36
C GLY A 107 -8.37 12.12 1.45
N TYR A 108 -8.88 11.00 0.91
CA TYR A 108 -8.12 10.10 0.05
C TYR A 108 -8.91 9.67 -1.19
N THR A 109 -8.17 9.43 -2.27
CA THR A 109 -8.67 8.84 -3.51
C THR A 109 -8.31 7.36 -3.58
N LEU A 110 -9.30 6.50 -3.85
CA LEU A 110 -9.07 5.09 -4.16
C LEU A 110 -8.78 4.93 -5.66
N VAL A 111 -7.54 4.59 -6.00
CA VAL A 111 -7.08 4.35 -7.37
C VAL A 111 -7.05 2.85 -7.64
N ARG A 112 -7.98 2.37 -8.45
CA ARG A 112 -8.06 0.96 -8.86
C ARG A 112 -7.91 0.82 -10.37
N ARG A 113 -7.32 -0.28 -10.81
CA ARG A 113 -7.46 -0.70 -12.19
C ARG A 113 -8.72 -1.56 -12.35
N GLY A 114 -9.59 -1.18 -13.28
CA GLY A 114 -10.74 -2.00 -13.65
C GLY A 114 -10.32 -3.34 -14.25
N LYS A 115 -10.99 -4.43 -13.88
CA LYS A 115 -10.82 -5.76 -14.50
C LYS A 115 -11.92 -5.98 -15.52
N PRO A 116 -11.62 -6.43 -16.75
CA PRO A 116 -12.64 -6.95 -17.65
C PRO A 116 -13.46 -8.03 -16.94
N ILE A 117 -14.78 -7.91 -17.01
CA ILE A 117 -15.73 -8.86 -16.40
C ILE A 117 -15.48 -10.24 -17.00
N GLY A 118 -14.93 -11.16 -16.20
CA GLY A 118 -14.65 -12.54 -16.60
C GLY A 118 -14.85 -13.52 -15.44
N PRO A 119 -14.96 -14.83 -15.72
CA PRO A 119 -15.36 -15.86 -14.75
C PRO A 119 -14.41 -16.07 -13.56
N ARG A 120 -13.28 -15.34 -13.48
CA ARG A 120 -12.31 -15.35 -12.38
C ARG A 120 -12.29 -14.04 -11.57
N ALA A 121 -13.38 -13.27 -11.57
CA ALA A 121 -13.49 -11.95 -10.95
C ALA A 121 -13.41 -11.91 -9.40
N GLY A 122 -13.22 -13.04 -8.71
CA GLY A 122 -13.39 -13.13 -7.25
C GLY A 122 -12.12 -13.20 -6.40
N GLY A 123 -10.92 -13.29 -6.97
CA GLY A 123 -9.74 -13.80 -6.25
C GLY A 123 -8.57 -12.86 -5.98
N GLY A 124 -8.66 -11.54 -6.19
CA GLY A 124 -7.52 -10.64 -6.02
C GLY A 124 -7.88 -9.16 -6.07
N GLY A 125 -6.91 -8.32 -6.38
CA GLY A 125 -7.15 -6.92 -6.72
C GLY A 125 -6.19 -5.96 -6.03
N LEU A 126 -5.51 -5.19 -6.86
CA LEU A 126 -4.60 -4.12 -6.45
C LEU A 126 -5.34 -2.79 -6.42
N CYS A 127 -5.06 -1.98 -5.42
CA CYS A 127 -5.44 -0.57 -5.44
C CYS A 127 -4.46 0.27 -4.62
N PHE A 128 -4.47 1.57 -4.91
CA PHE A 128 -3.81 2.57 -4.09
C PHE A 128 -4.86 3.41 -3.39
N ILE A 129 -4.59 3.82 -2.15
CA ILE A 129 -5.35 4.86 -1.46
C ILE A 129 -4.39 6.04 -1.31
N VAL A 130 -4.68 7.13 -2.01
CA VAL A 130 -3.76 8.27 -2.19
C VAL A 130 -4.33 9.51 -1.49
N SER A 131 -3.55 10.13 -0.60
CA SER A 131 -3.94 11.35 0.08
C SER A 131 -4.15 12.48 -0.92
N HIS A 132 -5.17 13.32 -0.69
CA HIS A 132 -5.41 14.53 -1.49
C HIS A 132 -4.29 15.59 -1.33
N THR A 133 -3.37 15.40 -0.39
CA THR A 133 -2.22 16.29 -0.18
C THR A 133 -1.10 16.05 -1.20
N VAL A 134 -1.18 15.00 -2.02
CA VAL A 134 -0.15 14.64 -3.00
C VAL A 134 -0.76 14.44 -4.38
N SER A 135 -0.09 14.99 -5.40
CA SER A 135 -0.45 14.74 -6.80
C SER A 135 0.11 13.39 -7.25
N TYR A 136 -0.68 12.65 -8.02
CA TYR A 136 -0.26 11.38 -8.60
C TYR A 136 -0.65 11.26 -10.08
N SER A 137 0.06 10.41 -10.81
CA SER A 137 -0.28 9.97 -12.16
C SER A 137 -0.18 8.45 -12.29
N PRO A 138 -1.10 7.78 -13.00
CA PRO A 138 -0.95 6.35 -13.28
C PRO A 138 0.29 6.07 -14.14
N ILE A 139 1.01 4.98 -13.83
CA ILE A 139 2.11 4.50 -14.68
C ILE A 139 1.54 3.48 -15.67
N PRO A 140 1.70 3.67 -16.99
CA PRO A 140 1.30 2.69 -17.98
C PRO A 140 2.03 1.36 -17.76
N SER A 141 1.28 0.30 -17.45
CA SER A 141 1.84 -1.02 -17.13
C SER A 141 1.60 -2.08 -18.20
N ASP A 142 0.82 -1.76 -19.24
CA ASP A 142 0.39 -2.71 -20.29
C ASP A 142 1.53 -3.30 -21.10
N HIS A 143 2.61 -2.53 -21.26
CA HIS A 143 3.79 -2.94 -22.00
C HIS A 143 4.83 -3.67 -21.13
N LEU A 144 4.67 -3.67 -19.81
CA LEU A 144 5.68 -4.24 -18.90
C LEU A 144 5.63 -5.78 -18.89
N PHE A 145 4.46 -6.38 -19.15
CA PHE A 145 4.28 -7.83 -19.24
C PHE A 145 3.28 -8.23 -20.33
N PRO A 146 3.59 -8.03 -21.62
CA PRO A 146 2.70 -8.39 -22.70
C PRO A 146 2.41 -9.91 -22.66
N GLY A 147 1.13 -10.28 -22.56
CA GLY A 147 0.69 -11.68 -22.62
C GLY A 147 0.63 -12.44 -21.29
N ASN A 148 0.96 -11.81 -20.15
CA ASN A 148 0.78 -12.46 -18.84
C ASN A 148 -0.65 -12.23 -18.31
N ALA A 149 -1.50 -13.27 -18.35
CA ALA A 149 -2.87 -13.23 -17.85
C ALA A 149 -3.00 -13.51 -16.33
N THR A 150 -1.89 -13.76 -15.64
CA THR A 150 -1.89 -14.23 -14.23
C THR A 150 -1.29 -13.26 -13.24
N ALA A 151 -0.33 -12.42 -13.65
CA ALA A 151 0.25 -11.41 -12.79
C ALA A 151 -0.50 -10.09 -12.97
N GLU A 152 -1.02 -9.54 -11.88
CA GLU A 152 -1.56 -8.18 -11.85
C GLU A 152 -0.41 -7.23 -11.50
N LEU A 153 -0.27 -6.14 -12.27
CA LEU A 153 0.66 -5.05 -11.99
C LEU A 153 -0.10 -3.74 -12.09
N GLN A 154 0.10 -2.86 -11.09
CA GLN A 154 -0.40 -1.50 -11.12
C GLN A 154 0.68 -0.57 -10.57
N GLY A 155 0.80 0.62 -11.16
CA GLY A 155 1.76 1.63 -10.73
C GLY A 155 1.17 3.02 -10.69
N ILE A 156 1.67 3.84 -9.78
CA ILE A 156 1.45 5.28 -9.75
C ILE A 156 2.79 6.00 -9.57
N SER A 157 2.92 7.17 -10.17
CA SER A 157 3.97 8.13 -9.86
C SER A 157 3.38 9.18 -8.93
N ILE A 158 4.11 9.56 -7.90
CA ILE A 158 3.75 10.67 -7.02
C ILE A 158 4.87 11.70 -6.97
N SER A 159 4.50 12.98 -6.86
CA SER A 159 5.45 14.07 -6.71
C SER A 159 5.43 14.58 -5.27
N ILE A 160 6.58 14.52 -4.58
CA ILE A 160 6.74 15.02 -3.20
C ILE A 160 8.01 15.87 -3.16
N ASP A 161 7.90 17.13 -2.74
CA ASP A 161 9.04 18.07 -2.61
C ASP A 161 9.92 18.18 -3.87
N GLY A 162 9.31 18.09 -5.06
CA GLY A 162 10.00 18.15 -6.34
C GLY A 162 10.67 16.82 -6.77
N ALA A 163 10.68 15.81 -5.91
CA ALA A 163 11.12 14.46 -6.27
C ALA A 163 9.95 13.63 -6.83
N GLN A 164 10.24 12.79 -7.83
CA GLN A 164 9.30 11.81 -8.37
C GLN A 164 9.55 10.44 -7.74
N LEU A 165 8.49 9.85 -7.20
CA LEU A 165 8.49 8.52 -6.63
C LEU A 165 7.54 7.62 -7.41
N HIS A 166 8.07 6.54 -7.97
CA HIS A 166 7.28 5.50 -8.63
C HIS A 166 6.97 4.39 -7.64
N LEU A 167 5.68 4.17 -7.39
CA LEU A 167 5.17 3.09 -6.57
C LEU A 167 4.57 2.04 -7.50
N LEU A 168 5.10 0.82 -7.42
CA LEU A 168 4.64 -0.32 -8.20
C LEU A 168 4.20 -1.40 -7.23
N THR A 169 3.05 -1.99 -7.50
CA THR A 169 2.54 -3.15 -6.77
C THR A 169 2.18 -4.23 -7.75
N SER A 170 2.49 -5.46 -7.38
CA SER A 170 2.10 -6.65 -8.14
C SER A 170 1.39 -7.66 -7.26
N GLN A 171 0.53 -8.46 -7.88
CA GLN A 171 -0.02 -9.67 -7.29
C GLN A 171 0.27 -10.82 -8.25
N GLY A 172 1.08 -11.78 -7.80
CA GLY A 172 1.39 -13.00 -8.53
C GLY A 172 0.58 -14.21 -8.05
N ALA A 173 1.07 -15.42 -8.32
CA ALA A 173 0.55 -16.67 -7.76
C ALA A 173 0.45 -16.60 -6.22
N PRO A 174 -0.36 -17.46 -5.55
CA PRO A 174 -0.71 -17.38 -4.12
C PRO A 174 0.44 -17.30 -3.09
N SER A 175 1.68 -17.51 -3.52
CA SER A 175 2.91 -17.46 -2.71
C SER A 175 3.88 -16.35 -3.15
N SER A 176 3.39 -15.35 -3.90
CA SER A 176 4.24 -14.27 -4.44
C SER A 176 4.46 -13.20 -3.37
N PRO A 177 5.71 -12.71 -3.18
CA PRO A 177 5.99 -11.71 -2.17
C PRO A 177 5.31 -10.38 -2.49
N ASP A 178 4.88 -9.69 -1.44
CA ASP A 178 4.31 -8.34 -1.56
C ASP A 178 5.43 -7.34 -1.85
N LEU A 179 5.59 -6.97 -3.13
CA LEU A 179 6.69 -6.14 -3.60
C LEU A 179 6.22 -4.70 -3.85
N THR A 180 6.63 -3.76 -2.99
CA THR A 180 6.60 -2.32 -3.28
C THR A 180 7.99 -1.87 -3.67
N LEU A 181 8.17 -1.39 -4.90
CA LEU A 181 9.44 -0.84 -5.36
C LEU A 181 9.53 0.65 -4.99
N ILE A 182 10.71 1.05 -4.53
CA ILE A 182 11.09 2.43 -4.28
C ILE A 182 12.33 2.76 -5.10
N SER A 183 12.53 4.03 -5.45
CA SER A 183 13.76 4.46 -6.13
C SER A 183 15.00 4.11 -5.27
N PRO A 184 16.12 3.65 -5.88
CA PRO A 184 17.29 3.17 -5.13
C PRO A 184 17.88 4.18 -4.15
N HIS A 185 17.75 5.49 -4.43
CA HIS A 185 18.27 6.54 -3.56
C HIS A 185 17.44 6.71 -2.28
N LEU A 186 16.13 6.45 -2.32
CA LEU A 186 15.27 6.51 -1.13
C LEU A 186 15.31 5.22 -0.31
N ALA A 187 15.68 4.09 -0.93
CA ALA A 187 15.81 2.80 -0.23
C ALA A 187 16.81 2.85 0.94
N LEU A 188 17.82 3.73 0.88
CA LEU A 188 18.81 3.90 1.93
C LEU A 188 18.26 4.67 3.15
N ASP A 189 17.27 5.54 2.92
CA ASP A 189 16.66 6.39 3.95
C ASP A 189 15.30 5.84 4.43
N ALA A 190 14.86 4.72 3.85
CA ALA A 190 13.63 4.04 4.21
C ALA A 190 13.78 3.23 5.49
N VAL A 191 12.96 3.57 6.48
CA VAL A 191 12.74 2.74 7.66
C VAL A 191 11.40 2.03 7.50
N TRP A 192 11.40 0.71 7.55
CA TRP A 192 10.17 -0.07 7.50
C TRP A 192 9.94 -0.79 8.82
N THR A 193 8.68 -0.98 9.19
CA THR A 193 8.29 -1.66 10.43
C THR A 193 6.98 -2.41 10.22
N PRO A 194 6.93 -3.72 10.53
CA PRO A 194 5.66 -4.45 10.53
C PRO A 194 4.79 -3.95 11.68
N LEU A 195 3.50 -3.79 11.41
CA LEU A 195 2.51 -3.34 12.37
C LEU A 195 1.67 -4.53 12.83
N ALA A 196 1.47 -4.67 14.14
CA ALA A 196 0.55 -5.65 14.72
C ALA A 196 -0.92 -5.14 14.79
N ARG A 197 -1.25 -4.14 13.98
CA ARG A 197 -2.54 -3.43 13.98
C ARG A 197 -3.21 -3.64 12.62
N LEU A 198 -4.53 -3.48 12.53
CA LEU A 198 -5.40 -3.85 11.41
C LEU A 198 -5.88 -5.31 11.42
N SER A 199 -7.18 -5.51 11.22
CA SER A 199 -7.87 -6.81 11.29
C SER A 199 -7.67 -7.68 10.03
N SER A 200 -6.41 -7.97 9.66
CA SER A 200 -6.04 -8.90 8.58
C SER A 200 -5.20 -10.04 9.14
N ASP A 201 -5.18 -11.17 8.43
CA ASP A 201 -4.23 -12.27 8.67
C ASP A 201 -2.81 -11.94 8.20
N HIS A 202 -2.62 -10.79 7.53
CA HIS A 202 -1.32 -10.24 7.16
C HIS A 202 -1.00 -8.97 7.96
N LEU A 203 0.25 -8.87 8.43
CA LEU A 203 0.74 -7.68 9.14
C LEU A 203 1.02 -6.55 8.15
N PRO A 204 0.39 -5.36 8.28
CA PRO A 204 0.72 -4.22 7.46
C PRO A 204 2.17 -3.78 7.67
N ILE A 205 2.80 -3.21 6.65
CA ILE A 205 4.15 -2.66 6.73
C ILE A 205 4.04 -1.14 6.61
N SER A 206 4.45 -0.43 7.66
CA SER A 206 4.65 1.02 7.59
C SER A 206 6.04 1.29 7.06
N ILE A 207 6.13 2.21 6.10
CA ILE A 207 7.40 2.66 5.51
C ILE A 207 7.47 4.16 5.74
N SER A 208 8.54 4.61 6.40
CA SER A 208 8.81 6.01 6.69
C SER A 208 10.07 6.46 5.96
N LEU A 209 10.01 7.64 5.34
CA LEU A 209 11.16 8.32 4.77
C LEU A 209 11.43 9.60 5.58
N ASN A 210 12.63 9.70 6.14
CA ASN A 210 13.06 10.85 6.95
C ASN A 210 13.33 12.10 6.10
N SER A 211 13.63 11.91 4.82
CA SER A 211 13.84 13.00 3.88
C SER A 211 13.62 12.51 2.45
N MET A 212 12.98 13.35 1.63
CA MET A 212 12.86 13.16 0.18
C MET A 212 13.94 13.96 -0.57
N ASN A 213 15.02 14.37 0.12
CA ASN A 213 16.09 15.15 -0.49
C ASN A 213 16.52 14.49 -1.79
N SER A 214 16.26 15.18 -2.91
CA SER A 214 16.84 14.77 -4.18
C SER A 214 18.35 14.71 -3.98
N PRO A 215 19.02 13.60 -4.35
CA PRO A 215 20.47 13.58 -4.34
C PRO A 215 20.93 14.80 -5.13
N ASN A 216 21.80 15.59 -4.50
CA ASN A 216 22.41 16.79 -5.07
C ASN A 216 22.70 16.54 -6.55
N ASN A 217 22.17 17.40 -7.42
CA ASN A 217 21.81 17.20 -8.84
C ASN A 217 22.96 16.83 -9.80
N ARG A 218 23.86 15.93 -9.39
CA ARG A 218 24.74 15.20 -10.29
C ARG A 218 23.93 14.04 -10.82
N PRO A 219 23.62 14.00 -12.12
CA PRO A 219 23.12 12.79 -12.72
C PRO A 219 24.24 11.75 -12.64
N SER A 220 24.29 10.98 -11.55
CA SER A 220 24.87 9.65 -11.61
C SER A 220 23.88 8.82 -12.41
N ARG A 221 23.91 9.00 -13.73
CA ARG A 221 23.35 8.03 -14.65
C ARG A 221 24.27 6.81 -14.56
N THR A 222 24.01 5.97 -13.56
CA THR A 222 24.55 4.62 -13.55
C THR A 222 23.68 3.82 -14.51
N TYR A 223 24.11 3.74 -15.76
CA TYR A 223 23.53 2.80 -16.70
C TYR A 223 23.94 1.40 -16.25
N ILE A 224 23.03 0.69 -15.59
CA ILE A 224 23.23 -0.73 -15.31
C ILE A 224 23.14 -1.45 -16.63
N ASN A 225 24.29 -1.66 -17.27
CA ASN A 225 24.37 -2.47 -18.47
C ASN A 225 24.35 -3.94 -18.06
N LEU A 226 23.15 -4.47 -17.86
CA LEU A 226 22.91 -5.86 -17.48
C LEU A 226 23.55 -6.89 -18.44
N ARG A 227 23.89 -6.50 -19.68
CA ARG A 227 24.62 -7.37 -20.61
C ARG A 227 26.12 -7.43 -20.36
N ARG A 228 26.68 -6.43 -19.67
CA ARG A 228 28.10 -6.35 -19.29
C ARG A 228 28.37 -6.75 -17.84
N SER A 229 27.32 -7.01 -17.06
CA SER A 229 27.43 -7.46 -15.69
C SER A 229 28.04 -8.88 -15.63
N HIS A 230 28.99 -9.08 -14.71
CA HIS A 230 29.66 -10.35 -14.51
C HIS A 230 28.92 -11.19 -13.45
N TYR A 231 27.80 -11.80 -13.86
CA TYR A 231 26.90 -12.51 -12.94
C TYR A 231 27.56 -13.67 -12.20
N ASP A 232 28.48 -14.39 -12.83
CA ASP A 232 29.21 -15.48 -12.18
C ASP A 232 30.07 -14.96 -11.02
N GLY A 233 30.69 -13.79 -11.20
CA GLY A 233 31.45 -13.12 -10.14
C GLY A 233 30.54 -12.57 -9.04
N TYR A 234 29.36 -12.05 -9.40
CA TYR A 234 28.37 -11.63 -8.41
C TYR A 234 27.88 -12.80 -7.56
N ALA A 235 27.56 -13.93 -8.19
CA ALA A 235 27.16 -15.15 -7.50
C ALA A 235 28.30 -15.65 -6.60
N ALA A 236 29.53 -15.76 -7.11
CA ALA A 236 30.67 -16.21 -6.32
C ALA A 236 30.92 -15.31 -5.10
N ASP A 237 30.89 -13.98 -5.27
CA ASP A 237 31.09 -13.00 -4.19
C ASP A 237 30.01 -13.13 -3.11
N THR A 238 28.74 -13.24 -3.51
CA THR A 238 27.61 -13.32 -2.58
C THR A 238 27.57 -14.66 -1.86
N GLU A 239 27.72 -15.78 -2.57
CA GLU A 239 27.75 -17.13 -1.99
C GLU A 239 28.93 -17.31 -1.03
N THR A 240 30.11 -16.78 -1.36
CA THR A 240 31.27 -16.81 -0.46
C THR A 240 30.99 -16.04 0.83
N ALA A 241 30.43 -14.84 0.71
CA ALA A 241 30.11 -14.00 1.87
C ALA A 241 29.00 -14.61 2.74
N PHE A 242 27.98 -15.22 2.13
CA PHE A 242 26.91 -15.89 2.87
C PHE A 242 27.36 -17.21 3.48
N GLY A 243 28.19 -18.00 2.79
CA GLY A 243 28.75 -19.24 3.33
C GLY A 243 29.69 -19.03 4.52
N ALA A 244 30.35 -17.86 4.59
CA ALA A 244 31.19 -17.47 5.73
C ALA A 244 30.42 -16.75 6.86
N ALA A 245 29.13 -16.46 6.66
CA ALA A 245 28.34 -15.68 7.60
C ALA A 245 27.95 -16.50 8.85
N VAL A 246 28.01 -15.86 10.02
CA VAL A 246 27.45 -16.41 11.25
C VAL A 246 25.93 -16.18 11.26
N PRO A 247 25.11 -17.14 11.72
CA PRO A 247 23.67 -16.92 11.86
C PRO A 247 23.37 -15.65 12.69
N PRO A 248 22.55 -14.73 12.18
CA PRO A 248 22.29 -13.48 12.87
C PRO A 248 21.41 -13.71 14.10
N SER A 249 21.66 -12.96 15.18
CA SER A 249 20.86 -13.01 16.41
C SER A 249 19.47 -12.36 16.29
N SER A 250 19.19 -11.66 15.19
CA SER A 250 17.88 -11.08 14.89
C SER A 250 17.68 -10.91 13.38
N CYS A 251 16.41 -10.86 12.94
CA CYS A 251 16.09 -10.60 11.54
C CYS A 251 16.63 -9.25 11.05
N SER A 252 16.57 -8.20 11.88
CA SER A 252 17.08 -6.87 11.53
C SER A 252 18.59 -6.86 11.29
N GLN A 253 19.37 -7.56 12.13
CA GLN A 253 20.81 -7.69 11.90
C GLN A 253 21.12 -8.54 10.65
N GLY A 254 20.33 -9.60 10.43
CA GLY A 254 20.42 -10.42 9.23
C GLY A 254 20.16 -9.63 7.96
N GLU A 255 19.12 -8.79 7.94
CA GLU A 255 18.79 -7.91 6.82
C GLU A 255 19.94 -6.94 6.50
N VAL A 256 20.47 -6.25 7.51
CA VAL A 256 21.53 -5.25 7.32
C VAL A 256 22.77 -5.90 6.71
N PHE A 257 23.16 -7.07 7.22
CA PHE A 257 24.26 -7.84 6.66
C PHE A 257 23.97 -8.30 5.23
N PHE A 258 22.80 -8.90 5.00
CA PHE A 258 22.38 -9.42 3.71
C PHE A 258 22.39 -8.34 2.63
N ARG A 259 21.75 -7.20 2.90
CA ARG A 259 21.75 -6.03 2.02
C ARG A 259 23.16 -5.50 1.78
N GLY A 260 24.01 -5.48 2.80
CA GLY A 260 25.41 -5.07 2.70
C GLY A 260 26.23 -5.93 1.74
N VAL A 261 26.04 -7.26 1.80
CA VAL A 261 26.67 -8.23 0.89
C VAL A 261 26.20 -8.01 -0.55
N LEU A 262 24.89 -7.97 -0.79
CA LEU A 262 24.34 -7.77 -2.14
C LEU A 262 24.80 -6.44 -2.75
N THR A 263 24.76 -5.35 -1.98
CA THR A 263 25.14 -4.02 -2.46
C THR A 263 26.62 -3.96 -2.82
N SER A 264 27.48 -4.56 -1.99
CA SER A 264 28.92 -4.63 -2.21
C SER A 264 29.28 -5.45 -3.46
N ALA A 265 28.65 -6.61 -3.62
CA ALA A 265 28.85 -7.47 -4.80
C ALA A 265 28.33 -6.79 -6.08
N ALA A 266 27.16 -6.15 -6.02
CA ALA A 266 26.58 -5.44 -7.16
C ALA A 266 27.47 -4.28 -7.64
N ARG A 267 28.07 -3.53 -6.70
CA ARG A 267 29.03 -2.47 -7.02
C ARG A 267 30.27 -2.98 -7.75
N ARG A 268 30.75 -4.19 -7.43
CA ARG A 268 31.94 -4.76 -8.07
C ARG A 268 31.66 -5.41 -9.42
N GLN A 269 30.52 -6.11 -9.53
CA GLN A 269 30.30 -7.09 -10.59
C GLN A 269 29.21 -6.67 -11.59
N VAL A 270 28.23 -5.88 -11.13
CA VAL A 270 27.05 -5.52 -11.93
C VAL A 270 27.15 -4.09 -12.45
N ASN A 271 27.77 -3.21 -11.67
CA ASN A 271 27.91 -1.79 -11.96
C ASN A 271 29.39 -1.31 -11.84
N PRO A 272 30.36 -1.99 -12.48
CA PRO A 272 31.78 -1.64 -12.39
C PRO A 272 32.13 -0.29 -13.02
#